data_AF-A0A3M1I766-F1
#
_entry.id   AF-A0A3M1I766-F1
#
_cell.length_a   1.000
_cell.length_b   1.000
_cell.length_c   1.000
_cell.angle_alpha   90.00
_cell.angle_beta   90.00
_cell.angle_gamma   90.00
#
_symmetry.space_group_name_H-M   'P 1'
#
loop_
_entity.id
_entity.type
_entity.pdbx_description
1 polymer ?
#
loop_
_entity_poly.entity_id
_entity_poly.type
_entity_poly.pdbx_seq_one_letter_code
_entity_poly.pdbx_strand_id
1 'polypeptide(L)'
;MESLSREELVHVLQNALRAEISAVTMYTVHSDAVQESDIAQAIRAIGDVEMGHAKALTERLRALGETPAAYDEQTAAITRSLSGAQAGTLDMLRLELEEEQNAIVHYAKAIARIMDDEATLDVLEENLLDEMRHARWLKSQISKLERHSQS
;
A
#
# COMPACT_ATOMS: atom_id res chain seq x y z
N MET A 1 -1.55 -12.53 24.10
CA MET A 1 -2.11 -12.37 22.75
C MET A 1 -1.86 -13.69 22.03
N GLU A 2 -2.88 -14.29 21.44
CA GLU A 2 -2.74 -15.60 20.79
C GLU A 2 -2.06 -15.44 19.43
N SER A 3 -1.15 -16.37 19.09
CA SER A 3 -0.47 -16.39 17.81
C SER A 3 -1.45 -16.68 16.68
N LEU A 4 -1.17 -16.21 15.46
CA LEU A 4 -1.99 -16.55 14.29
C LEU A 4 -1.99 -18.05 14.03
N SER A 5 -3.17 -18.63 13.81
CA SER A 5 -3.29 -19.93 13.14
C SER A 5 -2.83 -19.83 11.68
N ARG A 6 -2.53 -20.96 11.03
CA ARG A 6 -2.14 -20.99 9.61
C ARG A 6 -3.21 -20.36 8.71
N GLU A 7 -4.48 -20.63 8.97
CA GLU A 7 -5.60 -20.08 8.19
C GLU A 7 -5.71 -18.56 8.36
N GLU A 8 -5.59 -18.05 9.59
CA GLU A 8 -5.58 -16.61 9.84
C GLU A 8 -4.35 -15.93 9.20
N LEU A 9 -3.18 -16.54 9.28
CA LEU A 9 -1.97 -16.02 8.64
C LEU A 9 -2.17 -15.87 7.13
N VAL A 10 -2.63 -16.93 6.46
CA VAL A 10 -2.92 -16.89 5.03
C VAL A 10 -3.96 -15.81 4.71
N HIS A 11 -5.01 -15.70 5.52
CA HIS A 11 -6.02 -14.66 5.33
C HIS A 11 -5.44 -13.24 5.44
N VAL A 12 -4.57 -13.00 6.42
CA VAL A 12 -3.87 -11.71 6.59
C VAL A 12 -3.01 -11.39 5.38
N LEU A 13 -2.18 -12.33 4.92
CA LEU A 13 -1.30 -12.12 3.75
C LEU A 13 -2.08 -11.92 2.46
N GLN A 14 -3.20 -12.63 2.30
CA GLN A 14 -4.12 -12.46 1.19
C GLN A 14 -4.74 -11.05 1.18
N ASN A 15 -5.14 -10.54 2.33
CA ASN A 15 -5.69 -9.18 2.43
C ASN A 15 -4.61 -8.13 2.17
N ALA A 16 -3.40 -8.31 2.71
CA ALA A 16 -2.26 -7.46 2.42
C ALA A 16 -1.98 -7.40 0.91
N LEU A 17 -1.90 -8.55 0.23
CA LEU A 17 -1.65 -8.59 -1.21
C LEU A 17 -2.73 -7.83 -2.02
N ARG A 18 -4.00 -7.91 -1.62
CA ARG A 18 -5.08 -7.14 -2.30
C ARG A 18 -4.95 -5.65 -2.06
N ALA A 19 -4.52 -5.24 -0.87
CA ALA A 19 -4.24 -3.85 -0.55
C ALA A 19 -3.08 -3.33 -1.43
N GLU A 20 -1.97 -4.06 -1.52
CA GLU A 20 -0.83 -3.68 -2.36
C GLU A 20 -1.19 -3.57 -3.84
N ILE A 21 -1.97 -4.52 -4.36
CA ILE A 21 -2.46 -4.45 -5.74
C ILE A 21 -3.34 -3.20 -5.97
N SER A 22 -4.15 -2.84 -4.98
CA SER A 22 -4.98 -1.63 -5.04
C SER A 22 -4.13 -0.37 -4.96
N ALA A 23 -3.10 -0.35 -4.11
CA ALA A 23 -2.14 0.75 -3.98
C ALA A 23 -1.39 0.98 -5.30
N VAL A 24 -0.85 -0.07 -5.92
CA VAL A 24 -0.24 -0.02 -7.27
C VAL A 24 -1.17 0.65 -8.27
N THR A 25 -2.44 0.23 -8.29
CA THR A 25 -3.43 0.78 -9.22
C THR A 25 -3.68 2.27 -8.93
N MET A 26 -3.80 2.64 -7.66
CA MET A 26 -4.03 4.01 -7.22
C MET A 26 -2.87 4.93 -7.58
N TYR A 27 -1.64 4.57 -7.18
CA TYR A 27 -0.43 5.33 -7.47
C TYR A 27 -0.22 5.49 -8.98
N THR A 28 -0.49 4.46 -9.78
CA THR A 28 -0.42 4.56 -11.24
C THR A 28 -1.36 5.66 -11.75
N VAL A 29 -2.64 5.58 -11.37
CA VAL A 29 -3.67 6.53 -11.80
C VAL A 29 -3.38 7.96 -11.34
N HIS A 30 -3.01 8.14 -10.08
CA HIS A 30 -2.72 9.46 -9.53
C HIS A 30 -1.48 10.07 -10.15
N SER A 31 -0.48 9.26 -10.47
CA SER A 31 0.74 9.79 -11.07
C SER A 31 0.52 10.37 -12.48
N ASP A 32 -0.49 9.87 -13.19
CA ASP A 32 -0.92 10.39 -14.49
C ASP A 32 -1.82 11.63 -14.34
N ALA A 33 -2.51 11.76 -13.21
CA ALA A 33 -3.47 12.84 -12.94
C ALA A 33 -2.85 14.08 -12.25
N VAL A 34 -1.83 13.89 -11.41
CA VAL A 34 -1.16 14.96 -10.65
C VAL A 34 -0.41 15.91 -11.60
N GLN A 35 -0.64 17.21 -11.44
CA GLN A 35 -0.09 18.25 -12.33
C GLN A 35 1.32 18.67 -11.91
N GLU A 36 1.64 18.59 -10.62
CA GLU A 36 2.94 18.91 -10.05
C GLU A 36 3.95 17.82 -10.42
N SER A 37 4.81 18.11 -11.41
CA SER A 37 5.69 17.10 -12.02
C SER A 37 6.61 16.36 -11.04
N ASP A 38 7.05 17.03 -9.98
CA ASP A 38 7.90 16.46 -8.93
C ASP A 38 7.10 15.51 -8.02
N ILE A 39 5.88 15.89 -7.66
CA ILE A 39 4.94 15.03 -6.91
C ILE A 39 4.55 13.83 -7.77
N ALA A 40 4.19 14.03 -9.03
CA ALA A 40 3.83 12.96 -9.95
C ALA A 40 4.97 11.94 -10.14
N GLN A 41 6.23 12.40 -10.23
CA GLN A 41 7.39 11.52 -10.31
C GLN A 41 7.58 10.69 -9.03
N ALA A 42 7.40 11.31 -7.87
CA ALA A 42 7.53 10.61 -6.60
C ALA A 42 6.40 9.59 -6.37
N ILE A 43 5.16 9.92 -6.74
CA ILE A 43 4.01 8.98 -6.71
C ILE A 43 4.30 7.76 -7.60
N ARG A 44 4.86 7.93 -8.80
CA ARG A 44 5.31 6.79 -9.63
C ARG A 44 6.33 5.92 -8.91
N ALA A 45 7.33 6.55 -8.30
CA ALA A 45 8.38 5.82 -7.59
C ALA A 45 7.83 5.03 -6.40
N ILE A 46 6.83 5.56 -5.68
CA ILE A 46 6.13 4.83 -4.63
C ILE A 46 5.37 3.64 -5.24
N GLY A 47 4.61 3.85 -6.32
CA GLY A 47 3.90 2.76 -7.01
C GLY A 47 4.82 1.61 -7.47
N ASP A 48 6.06 1.91 -7.86
CA ASP A 48 7.08 0.90 -8.18
C ASP A 48 7.51 0.09 -6.93
N VAL A 49 7.57 0.72 -5.76
CA VAL A 49 7.83 0.05 -4.47
C VAL A 49 6.65 -0.85 -4.08
N GLU A 50 5.40 -0.37 -4.22
CA GLU A 50 4.20 -1.19 -3.94
C GLU A 50 4.11 -2.43 -4.83
N MET A 51 4.57 -2.33 -6.09
CA MET A 51 4.68 -3.50 -6.96
C MET A 51 5.68 -4.53 -6.39
N GLY A 52 6.75 -4.06 -5.76
CA GLY A 52 7.70 -4.87 -5.00
C GLY A 52 7.02 -5.58 -3.82
N HIS A 53 6.24 -4.85 -3.01
CA HIS A 53 5.47 -5.40 -1.89
C HIS A 53 4.51 -6.51 -2.34
N ALA A 54 3.70 -6.23 -3.37
CA ALA A 54 2.78 -7.20 -3.95
C ALA A 54 3.48 -8.47 -4.44
N LYS A 55 4.67 -8.32 -5.06
CA LYS A 55 5.48 -9.45 -5.51
C LYS A 55 6.01 -10.28 -4.33
N ALA A 56 6.56 -9.64 -3.30
CA ALA A 56 7.07 -10.32 -2.11
C ALA A 56 5.98 -11.14 -1.40
N LEU A 57 4.79 -10.54 -1.22
CA LEU A 57 3.63 -11.23 -0.65
C LEU A 57 3.14 -12.39 -1.52
N THR A 58 3.13 -12.22 -2.84
CA THR A 58 2.80 -13.28 -3.80
C THR A 58 3.76 -14.47 -3.67
N GLU A 59 5.06 -14.20 -3.61
CA GLU A 59 6.09 -15.23 -3.43
C GLU A 59 5.96 -15.93 -2.07
N ARG A 60 5.67 -15.17 -1.02
CA ARG A 60 5.44 -15.72 0.33
C ARG A 60 4.22 -16.64 0.37
N LEU A 61 3.09 -16.22 -0.19
CA LEU A 61 1.88 -17.05 -0.28
C LEU A 61 2.13 -18.36 -1.04
N ARG A 62 2.87 -18.30 -2.15
CA ARG A 62 3.27 -19.51 -2.90
C ARG A 62 4.17 -20.43 -2.08
N ALA A 63 5.12 -19.88 -1.33
CA ALA A 63 6.00 -20.65 -0.44
C ALA A 63 5.22 -21.36 0.68
N LEU A 64 4.08 -20.79 1.12
CA LEU A 64 3.15 -21.40 2.06
C LEU A 64 2.22 -22.46 1.44
N GLY A 65 2.31 -22.69 0.12
CA GLY A 65 1.49 -23.63 -0.64
C GLY A 65 0.14 -23.06 -1.08
N GLU A 66 -0.07 -21.75 -0.96
CA GLU A 66 -1.33 -21.08 -1.29
C GLU A 66 -1.34 -20.54 -2.71
N THR A 67 -2.53 -20.31 -3.25
CA THR A 67 -2.73 -19.59 -4.51
C THR A 67 -2.91 -18.10 -4.20
N PRO A 68 -1.97 -17.21 -4.58
CA PRO A 68 -2.08 -15.79 -4.31
C PRO A 68 -3.28 -15.17 -5.00
N ALA A 69 -3.86 -14.13 -4.40
CA ALA A 69 -4.85 -13.30 -5.07
C ALA A 69 -4.30 -12.80 -6.41
N ALA A 70 -5.10 -12.95 -7.46
CA ALA A 70 -4.77 -12.37 -8.74
C ALA A 70 -5.21 -10.91 -8.78
N TYR A 71 -4.47 -10.09 -9.53
CA TYR A 71 -5.04 -8.88 -10.08
C TYR A 71 -6.20 -9.28 -10.99
N ASP A 72 -7.39 -8.74 -10.71
CA ASP A 72 -8.54 -8.88 -11.58
C ASP A 72 -9.01 -7.50 -12.05
N GLU A 73 -9.42 -7.43 -13.32
CA GLU A 73 -9.74 -6.17 -13.98
C GLU A 73 -10.99 -5.49 -13.38
N GLN A 74 -11.88 -6.26 -12.76
CA GLN A 74 -13.08 -5.72 -12.12
C GLN A 74 -12.69 -4.95 -10.85
N THR A 75 -11.87 -5.54 -9.99
CA THR A 75 -11.31 -4.91 -8.80
C THR A 75 -10.51 -3.68 -9.19
N ALA A 76 -9.68 -3.77 -10.23
CA ALA A 76 -8.93 -2.62 -10.71
C ALA A 76 -9.82 -1.49 -11.23
N ALA A 77 -10.89 -1.81 -11.97
CA ALA A 77 -11.86 -0.82 -12.44
C ALA A 77 -12.60 -0.13 -11.27
N ILE A 78 -12.92 -0.88 -10.22
CA ILE A 78 -13.49 -0.34 -8.98
C ILE A 78 -12.47 0.60 -8.31
N THR A 79 -11.23 0.16 -8.11
CA THR A 79 -10.17 0.98 -7.52
C THR A 79 -9.94 2.26 -8.32
N ARG A 80 -9.86 2.19 -9.66
CA ARG A 80 -9.76 3.38 -10.52
C ARG A 80 -10.94 4.33 -10.33
N SER A 81 -12.16 3.80 -10.22
CA SER A 81 -13.36 4.61 -10.02
C SER A 81 -13.38 5.29 -8.64
N LEU A 82 -12.84 4.63 -7.61
CA LEU A 82 -12.78 5.11 -6.24
C LEU A 82 -11.54 5.96 -5.94
N SER A 83 -10.52 5.93 -6.80
CA SER A 83 -9.26 6.68 -6.63
C SER A 83 -9.46 8.20 -6.54
N GLY A 84 -10.56 8.73 -7.07
CA GLY A 84 -10.76 10.17 -7.05
C GLY A 84 -9.81 10.90 -8.01
N ALA A 85 -9.37 10.26 -9.09
CA ALA A 85 -8.47 10.83 -10.11
C ALA A 85 -8.91 12.15 -10.77
N GLN A 86 -10.15 12.58 -10.53
CA GLN A 86 -10.69 13.87 -10.99
C GLN A 86 -10.60 14.97 -9.92
N ALA A 87 -10.14 14.63 -8.71
CA ALA A 87 -9.94 15.55 -7.59
C ALA A 87 -8.60 16.29 -7.72
N GLY A 88 -8.37 17.27 -6.83
CA GLY A 88 -7.09 17.97 -6.79
C GLY A 88 -5.98 17.11 -6.19
N THR A 89 -4.72 17.45 -6.49
CA THR A 89 -3.52 16.78 -5.95
C THR A 89 -3.59 16.59 -4.44
N LEU A 90 -4.06 17.59 -3.69
CA LEU A 90 -4.19 17.50 -2.24
C LEU A 90 -5.14 16.38 -1.78
N ASP A 91 -6.24 16.15 -2.48
CA ASP A 91 -7.22 15.11 -2.12
C ASP A 91 -6.70 13.72 -2.48
N MET A 92 -6.02 13.59 -3.63
CA MET A 92 -5.35 12.33 -4.02
C MET A 92 -4.27 11.93 -3.00
N LEU A 93 -3.41 12.86 -2.58
CA LEU A 93 -2.38 12.58 -1.57
C LEU A 93 -2.96 12.21 -0.20
N ARG A 94 -4.13 12.77 0.17
CA ARG A 94 -4.82 12.43 1.43
C ARG A 94 -5.39 11.02 1.39
N LEU A 95 -5.94 10.61 0.25
CA LEU A 95 -6.41 9.25 0.05
C LEU A 95 -5.25 8.25 0.15
N GLU A 96 -4.14 8.52 -0.55
CA GLU A 96 -2.93 7.70 -0.45
C GLU A 96 -2.46 7.61 1.01
N LEU A 97 -2.40 8.74 1.72
CA LEU A 97 -1.97 8.75 3.12
C LEU A 97 -2.87 7.89 4.03
N GLU A 98 -4.18 7.89 3.80
CA GLU A 98 -5.11 7.05 4.55
C GLU A 98 -4.81 5.56 4.33
N GLU A 99 -4.59 5.16 3.08
CA GLU A 99 -4.22 3.78 2.74
C GLU A 99 -2.88 3.36 3.36
N GLU A 100 -1.85 4.21 3.29
CA GLU A 100 -0.55 3.96 3.94
C GLU A 100 -0.70 3.76 5.46
N GLN A 101 -1.52 4.60 6.10
CA GLN A 101 -1.76 4.49 7.54
C GLN A 101 -2.51 3.21 7.90
N ASN A 102 -3.44 2.77 7.06
CA ASN A 102 -4.14 1.51 7.23
C ASN A 102 -3.18 0.32 7.06
N ALA A 103 -2.31 0.34 6.06
CA ALA A 103 -1.28 -0.68 5.82
C ALA A 103 -0.32 -0.81 7.02
N ILE A 104 0.22 0.32 7.53
CA ILE A 104 1.06 0.35 8.74
C ILE A 104 0.39 -0.37 9.91
N VAL A 105 -0.89 -0.07 10.18
CA VAL A 105 -1.63 -0.67 11.29
C VAL A 105 -1.83 -2.16 11.07
N HIS A 106 -2.14 -2.60 9.84
CA HIS A 106 -2.33 -4.00 9.51
C HIS A 106 -1.03 -4.80 9.64
N TYR A 107 0.08 -4.30 9.08
CA TYR A 107 1.38 -4.95 9.18
C TYR A 107 1.86 -5.06 10.62
N ALA A 108 1.83 -3.96 11.39
CA ALA A 108 2.24 -3.98 12.78
C ALA A 108 1.41 -4.98 13.63
N LYS A 109 0.11 -5.09 13.39
CA LYS A 109 -0.75 -6.07 14.06
C LYS A 109 -0.42 -7.51 13.68
N ALA A 110 -0.11 -7.76 12.40
CA ALA A 110 0.27 -9.08 11.92
C ALA A 110 1.60 -9.53 12.52
N ILE A 111 2.63 -8.68 12.42
CA ILE A 111 3.98 -8.91 12.99
C ILE A 111 3.87 -9.26 14.48
N ALA A 112 3.10 -8.49 15.25
CA ALA A 112 2.97 -8.72 16.69
C ALA A 112 2.32 -10.07 17.07
N ARG A 113 1.65 -10.76 16.13
CA ARG A 113 0.95 -12.04 16.36
C ARG A 113 1.62 -13.25 15.71
N ILE A 114 2.64 -13.06 14.86
CA ILE A 114 3.38 -14.17 14.24
C ILE A 114 4.51 -14.56 15.20
N MET A 115 4.65 -15.86 15.48
CA MET A 115 5.66 -16.37 16.44
C MET A 115 6.72 -17.26 15.81
N ASP A 116 6.36 -18.07 14.80
CA ASP A 116 7.22 -19.16 14.28
C ASP A 116 7.37 -19.11 12.75
N ASP A 117 7.35 -17.91 12.16
CA ASP A 117 7.51 -17.73 10.70
C ASP A 117 8.32 -16.48 10.36
N GLU A 118 9.64 -16.56 10.62
CA GLU A 118 10.62 -15.51 10.35
C GLU A 118 10.58 -15.02 8.89
N ALA A 119 10.38 -15.93 7.93
CA ALA A 119 10.32 -15.56 6.53
C ALA A 119 9.08 -14.69 6.19
N THR A 120 7.98 -14.86 6.91
CA THR A 120 6.86 -13.91 6.80
C THR A 120 7.19 -12.61 7.52
N LEU A 121 7.78 -12.67 8.72
CA LEU A 121 8.15 -11.48 9.49
C LEU A 121 9.05 -10.55 8.68
N ASP A 122 10.10 -11.08 8.05
CA ASP A 122 11.01 -10.30 7.19
C ASP A 122 10.25 -9.53 6.09
N VAL A 123 9.33 -10.21 5.38
CA VAL A 123 8.52 -9.58 4.32
C VAL A 123 7.62 -8.46 4.88
N LEU A 124 6.95 -8.71 6.01
CA LEU A 124 6.04 -7.72 6.59
C LEU A 124 6.79 -6.53 7.21
N GLU A 125 7.97 -6.76 7.78
CA GLU A 125 8.81 -5.71 8.35
C GLU A 125 9.40 -4.79 7.27
N GLU A 126 9.88 -5.36 6.16
CA GLU A 126 10.35 -4.60 5.01
C GLU A 126 9.23 -3.69 4.46
N ASN A 127 8.06 -4.27 4.15
CA ASN A 127 6.90 -3.49 3.66
C ASN A 127 6.50 -2.41 4.68
N LEU A 128 6.37 -2.75 5.97
CA LEU A 128 6.01 -1.79 7.02
C LEU A 128 6.96 -0.58 7.08
N LEU A 129 8.26 -0.81 6.92
CA LEU A 129 9.25 0.28 6.93
C LEU A 129 9.07 1.21 5.74
N ASP A 130 8.70 0.69 4.58
CA ASP A 130 8.43 1.48 3.39
C ASP A 130 7.10 2.25 3.52
N GLU A 131 6.03 1.66 4.05
CA GLU A 131 4.76 2.40 4.29
C GLU A 131 4.97 3.57 5.25
N MET A 132 5.81 3.40 6.27
CA MET A 132 6.17 4.48 7.18
C MET A 132 6.93 5.61 6.45
N ARG A 133 7.74 5.29 5.43
CA ARG A 133 8.43 6.29 4.60
C ARG A 133 7.46 6.97 3.64
N HIS A 134 6.57 6.23 2.99
CA HIS A 134 5.51 6.74 2.12
C HIS A 134 4.62 7.72 2.89
N ALA A 135 4.04 7.28 4.01
CA ALA A 135 3.21 8.11 4.87
C ALA A 135 3.93 9.39 5.35
N ARG A 136 5.22 9.30 5.68
CA ARG A 136 6.01 10.47 6.07
C ARG A 136 6.16 11.46 4.92
N TRP A 137 6.46 10.96 3.72
CA TRP A 137 6.61 11.79 2.54
C TRP A 137 5.28 12.46 2.16
N LEU A 138 4.18 11.71 2.12
CA LEU A 138 2.83 12.21 1.83
C LEU A 138 2.43 13.32 2.78
N LYS A 139 2.59 13.12 4.10
CA LYS A 139 2.34 14.17 5.12
C LYS A 139 3.13 15.45 4.84
N SER A 140 4.39 15.31 4.42
CA SER A 140 5.23 16.46 4.09
C SER A 140 4.70 17.23 2.89
N GLN A 141 4.26 16.55 1.83
CA GLN A 141 3.73 17.20 0.64
C GLN A 141 2.36 17.84 0.89
N ILE A 142 1.45 17.12 1.56
CA ILE A 142 0.15 17.66 2.01
C ILE A 142 0.34 18.97 2.77
N SER A 143 1.22 18.96 3.77
CA SER A 143 1.51 20.17 4.57
C SER A 143 2.09 21.31 3.73
N LYS A 144 2.88 21.03 2.68
CA LYS A 144 3.40 22.07 1.78
C LYS A 144 2.27 22.65 0.94
N LEU A 145 1.45 21.82 0.31
CA LEU A 145 0.34 22.26 -0.54
C LEU A 145 -0.66 23.11 0.25
N GLU A 146 -1.02 22.69 1.46
CA GLU A 146 -1.93 23.45 2.34
C GLU A 146 -1.43 24.86 2.68
N ARG A 147 -0.11 25.03 2.87
CA ARG A 147 0.48 26.35 3.11
C ARG A 147 0.48 27.25 1.89
N HIS A 148 0.70 26.69 0.70
CA HIS A 148 0.69 27.46 -0.55
C HIS A 148 -0.73 27.90 -0.92
N SER A 149 -1.76 27.11 -0.62
CA SER A 149 -3.17 27.46 -0.87
C SER A 149 -3.72 28.55 0.07
N GLN A 150 -2.99 28.93 1.12
CA GLN A 150 -3.38 29.98 2.09
C GLN A 150 -2.60 31.30 1.91
N SER A 151 -1.67 31.36 0.95
CA SER A 151 -0.87 32.56 0.62
C SER A 151 -1.37 33.20 -0.67
#